data_AF-A0A1S3H155-F1
#
_entry.id   AF-A0A1S3H155-F1
#
_cell.length_a   1.000
_cell.length_b   1.000
_cell.length_c   1.000
_cell.angle_alpha   90.00
_cell.angle_beta   90.00
_cell.angle_gamma   90.00
#
_symmetry.space_group_name_H-M   'P 1'
#
loop_
_entity.id
_entity.type
_entity.pdbx_description
1 polymer ?
#
loop_
_entity_poly.entity_id
_entity_poly.type
_entity_poly.pdbx_seq_one_letter_code
_entity_poly.pdbx_strand_id
1 'polypeptide(L)'
;MITYSVIDYYHYPVQTKVGIEYRRSLRFPAVTICNVNRYKKSKIIKNQTLMSLLHYISPLPASLKNDINRSDPLLPIVLNTTKTDSLISMAGYSVDDMFWSCFWKNHAINCSEAFTTTFTSMGRCFTFNSNGSLTAERTGSSSGLWLRMKLQHEEYTPGFALSAGVKALLHEPYEVPLVHEQGFAVSAGYEALVAIRMTQIIGQALPYRGIDCIDTKASTFRNPLKFYPTYSLSGCIYECQARYVNDVCDCTLFYHPGSSTGSPTLCQPACFSRQY
;
A
#
# COMPACT_ATOMS: atom_id res chain seq x y z
N MET A 1 4.29 -53.92 -7.50
CA MET A 1 3.54 -52.90 -8.29
C MET A 1 2.59 -52.09 -7.39
N ILE A 2 1.74 -52.72 -6.57
CA ILE A 2 0.83 -52.03 -5.62
C ILE A 2 1.58 -51.17 -4.58
N THR A 3 2.71 -51.66 -4.06
CA THR A 3 3.54 -50.92 -3.09
C THR A 3 4.04 -49.58 -3.63
N TYR A 4 4.45 -49.52 -4.90
CA TYR A 4 4.93 -48.28 -5.52
C TYR A 4 3.81 -47.25 -5.70
N SER A 5 2.62 -47.67 -6.14
CA SER A 5 1.48 -46.76 -6.30
C SER A 5 0.99 -46.19 -4.95
N VAL A 6 1.03 -47.00 -3.89
CA VAL A 6 0.68 -46.53 -2.54
C VAL A 6 1.74 -45.56 -2.02
N ILE A 7 3.03 -45.85 -2.22
CA ILE A 7 4.13 -44.93 -1.84
C ILE A 7 4.01 -43.60 -2.60
N ASP A 8 3.76 -43.65 -3.91
CA ASP A 8 3.59 -42.45 -4.75
C ASP A 8 2.37 -41.63 -4.33
N TYR A 9 1.26 -42.28 -3.97
CA TYR A 9 0.07 -41.61 -3.43
C TYR A 9 0.39 -40.81 -2.16
N TYR A 10 1.16 -41.36 -1.21
CA TYR A 10 1.57 -40.67 0.02
C TYR A 10 2.71 -39.66 -0.18
N HIS A 11 3.32 -39.60 -1.37
CA HIS A 11 4.18 -38.46 -1.74
C HIS A 11 3.38 -37.22 -2.13
N TYR A 12 2.07 -37.33 -2.31
CA TYR A 12 1.17 -36.25 -2.73
C TYR A 12 1.70 -35.43 -3.93
N PRO A 13 2.01 -36.09 -5.06
CA PRO A 13 2.49 -35.41 -6.25
C PRO A 13 1.43 -34.45 -6.80
N VAL A 14 1.87 -33.32 -7.36
CA VAL A 14 1.01 -32.31 -7.96
C VAL A 14 1.34 -32.08 -9.43
N GLN A 15 0.34 -31.69 -10.21
CA GLN A 15 0.50 -31.31 -11.61
C GLN A 15 -0.09 -29.91 -11.84
N THR A 16 0.68 -29.02 -12.49
CA THR A 16 0.20 -27.70 -12.86
C THR A 16 -0.59 -27.75 -14.16
N LYS A 17 -1.82 -27.22 -14.15
CA LYS A 17 -2.63 -27.02 -15.35
C LYS A 17 -2.68 -25.54 -15.70
N VAL A 18 -2.20 -25.19 -16.88
CA VAL A 18 -2.29 -23.82 -17.42
C VAL A 18 -3.43 -23.75 -18.42
N GLY A 19 -4.29 -22.75 -18.29
CA GLY A 19 -5.41 -22.50 -19.20
C GLY A 19 -5.60 -21.01 -19.44
N ILE A 20 -6.10 -20.66 -20.62
CA ILE A 20 -6.51 -19.30 -20.96
C ILE A 20 -8.03 -19.31 -21.01
N GLU A 21 -8.65 -18.50 -20.15
CA GLU A 21 -10.11 -18.33 -20.11
C GLU A 21 -10.47 -16.95 -20.66
N TYR A 22 -11.30 -16.92 -21.71
CA TYR A 22 -11.84 -15.67 -22.25
C TYR A 22 -13.17 -15.36 -21.57
N ARG A 23 -13.20 -14.30 -20.76
CA ARG A 23 -14.42 -13.80 -20.13
C ARG A 23 -14.92 -12.54 -20.82
N ARG A 24 -16.24 -12.40 -20.93
CA ARG A 24 -16.89 -11.18 -21.46
C ARG A 24 -16.69 -9.95 -20.56
N SER A 25 -16.50 -10.18 -19.26
CA SER A 25 -16.28 -9.14 -18.26
C SER A 25 -15.28 -9.66 -17.23
N LEU A 26 -14.33 -8.81 -16.85
CA LEU A 26 -13.34 -9.06 -15.82
C LEU A 26 -13.46 -8.00 -14.74
N ARG A 27 -13.21 -8.35 -13.47
CA ARG A 27 -13.09 -7.34 -12.41
C ARG A 27 -11.86 -6.48 -12.69
N PHE A 28 -12.04 -5.17 -12.65
CA PHE A 28 -10.92 -4.26 -12.73
C PHE A 28 -10.15 -4.32 -11.41
N PRO A 29 -8.81 -4.27 -11.40
CA PRO A 29 -8.04 -4.28 -10.15
C PRO A 29 -8.27 -3.00 -9.35
N ALA A 30 -7.83 -3.01 -8.10
CA ALA A 30 -7.58 -1.78 -7.37
C ALA A 30 -6.27 -1.15 -7.86
N VAL A 31 -6.24 0.18 -7.95
CA VAL A 31 -5.05 0.93 -8.41
C VAL A 31 -4.67 1.94 -7.33
N THR A 32 -3.61 1.65 -6.58
CA THR A 32 -3.07 2.59 -5.58
C THR A 32 -1.92 3.39 -6.17
N ILE A 33 -1.99 4.71 -6.04
CA ILE A 33 -1.00 5.64 -6.55
C ILE A 33 -0.49 6.52 -5.41
N CYS A 34 0.84 6.61 -5.29
CA CYS A 34 1.54 7.44 -4.32
C CYS A 34 2.46 8.42 -5.05
N ASN A 35 2.45 9.70 -4.65
CA ASN A 35 3.51 10.61 -5.06
C ASN A 35 4.84 10.16 -4.43
N VAL A 36 5.93 10.16 -5.21
CA VAL A 36 7.25 9.82 -4.68
C VAL A 36 7.68 10.84 -3.62
N ASN A 37 7.26 12.10 -3.78
CA ASN A 37 7.38 13.08 -2.72
C ASN A 37 6.23 12.93 -1.72
N ARG A 38 6.58 12.68 -0.45
CA ARG A 38 5.62 12.39 0.60
C ARG A 38 4.88 13.63 1.11
N TYR A 39 5.60 14.75 1.22
CA TYR A 39 5.13 15.96 1.89
C TYR A 39 5.35 17.18 1.02
N LYS A 40 4.42 18.14 1.04
CA LYS A 40 4.56 19.42 0.34
C LYS A 40 5.52 20.34 1.08
N LYS A 41 6.54 20.84 0.39
CA LYS A 41 7.54 21.77 0.92
C LYS A 41 6.90 22.98 1.59
N SER A 42 5.89 23.59 0.98
CA SER A 42 5.18 24.76 1.51
C SER A 42 4.45 24.50 2.84
N LYS A 43 4.06 23.24 3.10
CA LYS A 43 3.39 22.82 4.34
C LYS A 43 4.35 22.55 5.48
N ILE A 44 5.60 22.19 5.19
CA ILE A 44 6.57 21.78 6.20
C ILE A 44 7.63 22.85 6.50
N ILE A 45 8.01 23.66 5.51
CA ILE A 45 9.17 24.56 5.63
C ILE A 45 8.97 25.70 6.63
N LYS A 46 7.71 26.07 6.91
CA LYS A 46 7.37 27.15 7.85
C LYS A 46 7.43 26.71 9.32
N ASN A 47 7.42 25.40 9.58
CA ASN A 47 7.38 24.85 10.93
C ASN A 47 8.52 23.84 11.11
N GLN A 48 9.61 24.31 11.72
CA GLN A 48 10.83 23.53 11.89
C GLN A 48 10.62 22.29 12.78
N THR A 49 9.72 22.37 13.76
CA THR A 49 9.32 21.24 14.61
C THR A 49 8.60 20.18 13.78
N LEU A 50 7.65 20.58 12.92
CA LEU A 50 6.95 19.69 12.01
C LEU A 50 7.91 19.02 11.02
N MET A 51 8.82 19.80 10.42
CA MET A 51 9.83 19.26 9.51
C MET A 51 10.70 18.20 10.21
N SER A 52 11.18 18.49 11.42
CA SER A 52 12.01 17.56 12.21
C SER A 52 11.25 16.28 12.57
N LEU A 53 9.98 16.42 12.98
CA LEU A 53 9.10 15.28 13.26
C LEU A 53 8.87 14.40 12.02
N LEU A 54 8.60 15.01 10.86
CA LEU A 54 8.38 14.29 9.61
C LEU A 54 9.63 13.56 9.13
N HIS A 55 10.83 14.15 9.31
CA HIS A 55 12.10 13.45 9.07
C HIS A 55 12.26 12.25 10.01
N TYR A 56 11.93 12.41 11.29
CA TYR A 56 12.08 11.36 12.30
C TYR A 56 11.18 10.13 12.06
N ILE A 57 9.91 10.36 11.66
CA ILE A 57 8.94 9.29 11.38
C ILE A 57 9.04 8.73 9.96
N SER A 58 9.97 9.23 9.15
CA SER A 58 10.18 8.71 7.81
C SER A 58 11.07 7.46 7.83
N PRO A 59 10.84 6.50 6.91
CA PRO A 59 11.71 5.36 6.67
C PRO A 59 12.97 5.78 5.88
N LEU A 60 13.59 6.91 6.25
CA LEU A 60 14.88 7.33 5.69
C LEU A 60 16.03 6.57 6.36
N PRO A 61 17.20 6.42 5.68
CA PRO A 61 18.41 5.94 6.31
C PRO A 61 18.75 6.74 7.57
N ALA A 62 19.29 6.10 8.60
CA ALA A 62 19.63 6.77 9.87
C ALA A 62 20.54 7.99 9.69
N SER A 63 21.41 7.99 8.68
CA SER A 63 22.30 9.11 8.33
C SER A 63 21.59 10.38 7.83
N LEU A 64 20.34 10.25 7.37
CA LEU A 64 19.51 11.35 6.86
C LEU A 64 18.40 11.73 7.85
N LYS A 65 18.32 11.06 9.01
CA LYS A 65 17.40 11.43 10.07
C LYS A 65 18.04 12.54 10.89
N ASN A 66 17.41 13.71 10.89
CA ASN A 66 17.77 14.75 11.86
C ASN A 66 17.32 14.31 13.25
N ASP A 67 18.20 14.45 14.24
CA ASP A 67 17.79 14.34 15.62
C ASP A 67 16.69 15.36 15.90
N ILE A 68 15.58 14.89 16.48
CA ILE A 68 14.57 15.81 16.98
C ILE A 68 15.25 16.62 18.08
N ASN A 69 15.20 17.95 17.97
CA ASN A 69 15.58 18.83 19.05
C ASN A 69 14.62 18.59 20.23
N ARG A 70 15.01 17.72 21.17
CA ARG A 70 14.22 17.38 22.36
C ARG A 70 14.04 18.57 23.31
N SER A 71 14.82 19.63 23.12
CA SER A 71 14.70 20.89 23.87
C SER A 71 13.59 21.80 23.31
N ASP A 72 12.94 21.44 22.19
CA ASP A 72 11.82 22.20 21.64
C ASP A 72 10.59 22.10 22.59
N PRO A 73 10.14 23.22 23.19
CA PRO A 73 9.01 23.24 24.11
C PRO A 73 7.69 22.78 23.48
N LEU A 74 7.58 22.82 22.15
CA LEU A 74 6.36 22.43 21.42
C LEU A 74 6.32 20.94 21.10
N LEU A 75 7.45 20.23 21.18
CA LEU A 75 7.54 18.82 20.84
C LEU A 75 6.60 17.92 21.67
N PRO A 76 6.55 18.01 23.02
CA PRO A 76 5.66 17.17 23.83
C PRO A 76 4.18 17.46 23.54
N ILE A 77 3.86 18.73 23.24
CA ILE A 77 2.51 19.18 22.91
C ILE A 77 2.10 18.58 21.57
N VAL A 78 2.92 18.69 20.52
CA VAL A 78 2.61 18.14 19.20
C VAL A 78 2.46 16.62 19.23
N LEU A 79 3.34 15.91 19.96
CA LEU A 79 3.29 14.45 20.10
C LEU A 79 2.05 13.95 20.85
N ASN A 80 1.63 14.65 21.91
CA ASN A 80 0.45 14.25 22.69
C ASN A 80 -0.88 14.65 22.04
N THR A 81 -0.89 15.70 21.20
CA THR A 81 -2.14 16.27 20.65
C THR A 81 -2.47 15.83 19.23
N THR A 82 -1.49 15.37 18.44
CA THR A 82 -1.71 15.03 17.02
C THR A 82 -1.48 13.56 16.75
N LYS A 83 -2.54 12.86 16.30
CA LYS A 83 -2.39 11.53 15.70
C LYS A 83 -1.46 11.64 14.50
N THR A 84 -0.52 10.71 14.35
CA THR A 84 0.45 10.68 13.24
C THR A 84 -0.22 10.74 11.86
N ASP A 85 -1.39 10.10 11.72
CA ASP A 85 -2.19 10.10 10.49
C ASP A 85 -2.67 11.51 10.10
N SER A 86 -3.00 12.35 11.09
CA SER A 86 -3.46 13.73 10.83
C SER A 86 -2.30 14.63 10.44
N LEU A 87 -1.11 14.46 11.04
CA LEU A 87 0.11 15.15 10.63
C LEU A 87 0.45 14.86 9.15
N ILE A 88 0.42 13.59 8.77
CA ILE A 88 0.72 13.16 7.40
C ILE A 88 -0.35 13.68 6.43
N SER A 89 -1.62 13.71 6.85
CA SER A 89 -2.71 14.28 6.06
C SER A 89 -2.59 15.79 5.86
N MET A 90 -2.08 16.53 6.85
CA MET A 90 -1.87 17.98 6.76
C MET A 90 -0.69 18.35 5.86
N ALA A 91 0.39 17.55 5.93
CA ALA A 91 1.61 17.78 5.15
C ALA A 91 1.57 17.17 3.74
N GLY A 92 0.75 16.14 3.52
CA GLY A 92 0.65 15.41 2.25
C GLY A 92 -0.19 16.07 1.16
N TYR A 93 -0.15 15.49 -0.04
CA TYR A 93 -0.94 15.89 -1.21
C TYR A 93 -2.39 15.46 -1.07
N SER A 94 -3.38 16.31 -1.40
CA SER A 94 -4.79 15.91 -1.53
C SER A 94 -5.06 15.23 -2.88
N VAL A 95 -6.25 14.64 -3.03
CA VAL A 95 -6.69 14.07 -4.32
C VAL A 95 -6.65 15.16 -5.39
N ASP A 96 -7.23 16.33 -5.09
CA ASP A 96 -7.28 17.47 -6.02
C ASP A 96 -5.90 18.08 -6.28
N ASP A 97 -4.94 17.96 -5.35
CA ASP A 97 -3.56 18.37 -5.60
C ASP A 97 -2.91 17.45 -6.66
N MET A 98 -3.13 16.14 -6.57
CA MET A 98 -2.40 15.14 -7.35
C MET A 98 -3.08 14.79 -8.68
N PHE A 99 -4.39 14.86 -8.79
CA PHE A 99 -5.14 14.53 -10.01
C PHE A 99 -5.74 15.79 -10.63
N TRP A 100 -5.41 16.03 -11.90
CA TRP A 100 -6.02 17.10 -12.70
C TRP A 100 -7.35 16.65 -13.32
N SER A 101 -7.35 15.46 -13.93
CA SER A 101 -8.56 14.88 -14.51
C SER A 101 -8.51 13.35 -14.46
N CYS A 102 -9.67 12.75 -14.21
CA CYS A 102 -9.86 11.31 -14.13
C CYS A 102 -10.94 10.89 -15.12
N PHE A 103 -10.67 9.81 -15.84
CA PHE A 103 -11.63 9.21 -16.76
C PHE A 103 -11.70 7.71 -16.51
N TRP A 104 -12.91 7.18 -16.54
CA TRP A 104 -13.17 5.75 -16.48
C TRP A 104 -14.01 5.36 -17.69
N LYS A 105 -13.52 4.41 -18.49
CA LYS A 105 -14.16 4.01 -19.75
C LYS A 105 -14.50 5.20 -20.66
N ASN A 106 -13.56 6.14 -20.79
CA ASN A 106 -13.70 7.37 -21.58
C ASN A 106 -14.76 8.37 -21.09
N HIS A 107 -15.29 8.20 -19.87
CA HIS A 107 -16.19 9.14 -19.24
C HIS A 107 -15.46 9.89 -18.13
N ALA A 108 -15.60 11.22 -18.11
CA ALA A 108 -15.04 12.03 -17.04
C ALA A 108 -15.73 11.67 -15.71
N ILE A 109 -14.92 11.46 -14.66
CA ILE A 109 -15.39 11.15 -13.31
C ILE A 109 -14.77 12.11 -12.30
N ASN A 110 -15.46 12.31 -11.18
CA ASN A 110 -14.92 13.09 -10.07
C ASN A 110 -13.79 12.29 -9.38
N CYS A 111 -12.56 12.81 -9.43
CA CYS A 111 -11.41 12.16 -8.81
C CYS A 111 -11.59 11.98 -7.29
N SER A 112 -12.16 12.97 -6.61
CA SER A 112 -12.32 12.98 -5.15
C SER A 112 -13.36 11.98 -4.65
N GLU A 113 -14.32 11.59 -5.49
CA GLU A 113 -15.28 10.51 -5.19
C GLU A 113 -14.76 9.13 -5.63
N ALA A 114 -13.97 9.09 -6.70
CA ALA A 114 -13.47 7.85 -7.29
C ALA A 114 -12.28 7.23 -6.52
N PHE A 115 -11.51 8.06 -5.81
CA PHE A 115 -10.34 7.64 -5.06
C PHE A 115 -10.59 7.63 -3.56
N THR A 116 -10.19 6.53 -2.92
CA THR A 116 -10.15 6.42 -1.46
C THR A 116 -8.75 6.72 -0.95
N THR A 117 -8.65 7.48 0.15
CA THR A 117 -7.35 7.74 0.77
C THR A 117 -6.84 6.49 1.47
N THR A 118 -5.59 6.11 1.21
CA THR A 118 -4.93 4.96 1.84
C THR A 118 -3.55 5.39 2.33
N PHE A 119 -3.25 5.13 3.61
CA PHE A 119 -1.93 5.39 4.18
C PHE A 119 -1.01 4.19 3.94
N THR A 120 0.17 4.45 3.40
CA THR A 120 1.21 3.44 3.18
C THR A 120 2.52 3.92 3.78
N SER A 121 3.56 3.08 3.77
CA SER A 121 4.90 3.51 4.14
C SER A 121 5.43 4.68 3.29
N MET A 122 4.85 4.96 2.11
CA MET A 122 5.15 6.15 1.27
C MET A 122 4.42 7.42 1.71
N GLY A 123 3.48 7.36 2.66
CA GLY A 123 2.66 8.47 3.13
C GLY A 123 1.20 8.36 2.68
N ARG A 124 0.58 9.51 2.36
CA ARG A 124 -0.80 9.55 1.88
C ARG A 124 -0.86 9.18 0.40
N CYS A 125 -1.54 8.08 0.10
CA CYS A 125 -1.76 7.56 -1.24
C CYS A 125 -3.25 7.47 -1.55
N PHE A 126 -3.57 7.18 -2.81
CA PHE A 126 -4.94 7.16 -3.30
C PHE A 126 -5.23 5.88 -4.08
N THR A 127 -6.28 5.18 -3.68
CA THR A 127 -6.68 3.90 -4.26
C THR A 127 -7.99 4.04 -5.01
N PHE A 128 -7.92 3.84 -6.33
CA PHE A 128 -9.08 3.69 -7.19
C PHE A 128 -9.64 2.26 -7.08
N ASN A 129 -10.97 2.13 -7.11
CA ASN A 129 -11.66 0.83 -7.08
C ASN A 129 -11.26 -0.05 -5.87
N SER A 130 -11.07 0.55 -4.69
CA SER A 130 -10.70 -0.18 -3.46
C SER A 130 -11.73 -1.22 -3.02
N ASN A 131 -13.01 -1.01 -3.37
CA ASN A 131 -14.12 -1.92 -3.11
C ASN A 131 -14.31 -3.00 -4.20
N GLY A 132 -13.55 -2.97 -5.29
CA GLY A 132 -13.64 -3.98 -6.34
C GLY A 132 -14.97 -4.04 -7.10
N SER A 133 -15.75 -2.96 -7.08
CA SER A 133 -17.06 -2.90 -7.73
C SER A 133 -16.98 -2.74 -9.25
N LEU A 134 -15.86 -2.24 -9.78
CA LEU A 134 -15.72 -1.93 -11.19
C LEU A 134 -15.28 -3.13 -12.03
N THR A 135 -15.83 -3.23 -13.24
CA THR A 135 -15.52 -4.28 -14.21
C THR A 135 -15.13 -3.71 -15.57
N ALA A 136 -14.26 -4.42 -16.29
CA ALA A 136 -13.84 -4.13 -17.65
C ALA A 136 -14.43 -5.17 -18.60
N GLU A 137 -15.17 -4.71 -19.61
CA GLU A 137 -15.82 -5.56 -20.63
C GLU A 137 -15.12 -5.49 -21.99
N ARG A 138 -14.33 -4.43 -22.21
CA ARG A 138 -13.62 -4.17 -23.45
C ARG A 138 -12.16 -3.90 -23.14
N THR A 139 -11.29 -4.32 -24.05
CA THR A 139 -9.85 -4.06 -24.00
C THR A 139 -9.51 -2.75 -24.71
N GLY A 140 -8.39 -2.12 -24.32
CA GLY A 140 -7.89 -0.89 -24.94
C GLY A 140 -7.83 0.28 -23.95
N SER A 141 -7.03 1.29 -24.26
CA SER A 141 -6.77 2.44 -23.39
C SER A 141 -8.04 3.25 -23.09
N SER A 142 -8.98 3.32 -24.03
CA SER A 142 -10.27 4.02 -23.85
C SER A 142 -11.25 3.30 -22.91
N SER A 143 -11.05 2.01 -22.63
CA SER A 143 -11.94 1.20 -21.79
C SER A 143 -11.41 0.99 -20.37
N GLY A 144 -10.31 1.67 -20.02
CA GLY A 144 -9.67 1.59 -18.70
C GLY A 144 -9.78 2.88 -17.89
N LEU A 145 -8.84 3.00 -16.94
CA LEU A 145 -8.62 4.20 -16.14
C LEU A 145 -7.60 5.09 -16.86
N TRP A 146 -7.96 6.35 -17.10
CA TRP A 146 -7.06 7.36 -17.65
C TRP A 146 -6.94 8.53 -16.68
N LEU A 147 -5.72 8.93 -16.39
CA LEU A 147 -5.41 9.90 -15.34
C LEU A 147 -4.45 10.95 -15.90
N ARG A 148 -4.82 12.22 -15.71
CA ARG A 148 -3.87 13.32 -15.85
C ARG A 148 -3.46 13.76 -14.46
N MET A 149 -2.18 13.60 -14.12
CA MET A 149 -1.67 13.86 -12.79
C MET A 149 -0.87 15.17 -12.73
N LYS A 150 -0.91 15.82 -11.57
CA LYS A 150 -0.05 16.93 -11.17
C LYS A 150 0.94 16.40 -10.14
N LEU A 151 2.23 16.46 -10.46
CA LEU A 151 3.27 16.06 -9.52
C LEU A 151 3.66 17.18 -8.55
N GLN A 152 3.46 18.45 -8.97
CA GLN A 152 3.89 19.66 -8.26
C GLN A 152 5.37 19.57 -7.84
N HIS A 153 6.26 19.54 -8.82
CA HIS A 153 7.69 19.35 -8.58
C HIS A 153 8.29 20.47 -7.71
N GLU A 154 7.74 21.67 -7.79
CA GLU A 154 8.05 22.82 -6.95
C GLU A 154 7.80 22.60 -5.45
N GLU A 155 6.93 21.66 -5.09
CA GLU A 155 6.61 21.27 -3.72
C GLU A 155 7.50 20.13 -3.20
N TYR A 156 8.47 19.67 -3.99
CA TYR A 156 9.33 18.55 -3.58
C TYR A 156 10.26 18.94 -2.42
N THR A 157 10.35 18.03 -1.46
CA THR A 157 11.10 18.24 -0.24
C THR A 157 12.52 17.67 -0.37
N PRO A 158 13.57 18.49 -0.14
CA PRO A 158 14.95 18.00 -0.19
C PRO A 158 15.17 16.84 0.79
N GLY A 159 15.82 15.76 0.33
CA GLY A 159 16.19 14.61 1.17
C GLY A 159 15.16 13.50 1.29
N PHE A 160 13.87 13.73 0.94
CA PHE A 160 12.84 12.68 0.96
C PHE A 160 12.60 12.03 -0.40
N ALA A 161 12.66 12.83 -1.48
CA ALA A 161 12.43 12.35 -2.85
C ALA A 161 13.75 12.38 -3.64
N LEU A 162 14.18 11.22 -4.12
CA LEU A 162 15.36 11.09 -4.99
C LEU A 162 15.01 11.19 -6.49
N SER A 163 13.72 11.10 -6.82
CA SER A 163 13.22 11.12 -8.20
C SER A 163 11.85 11.79 -8.27
N ALA A 164 11.49 12.33 -9.43
CA ALA A 164 10.18 12.92 -9.70
C ALA A 164 9.24 11.94 -10.40
N GLY A 165 8.05 11.74 -9.85
CA GLY A 165 7.05 10.83 -10.40
C GLY A 165 6.08 10.31 -9.36
N VAL A 166 5.37 9.25 -9.73
CA VAL A 166 4.53 8.46 -8.82
C VAL A 166 5.00 7.00 -8.81
N LYS A 167 4.68 6.29 -7.74
CA LYS A 167 4.62 4.83 -7.75
C LYS A 167 3.17 4.40 -7.82
N ALA A 168 2.87 3.42 -8.66
CA ALA A 168 1.57 2.82 -8.80
C ALA A 168 1.63 1.31 -8.55
N LEU A 169 0.59 0.76 -7.95
CA LEU A 169 0.43 -0.66 -7.69
C LEU A 169 -0.94 -1.12 -8.16
N LEU A 170 -0.97 -2.20 -8.93
CA LEU A 170 -2.18 -2.93 -9.31
C LEU A 170 -2.30 -4.12 -8.36
N HIS A 171 -3.40 -4.23 -7.64
CA HIS A 171 -3.61 -5.30 -6.65
C HIS A 171 -5.08 -5.72 -6.57
N GLU A 172 -5.36 -6.82 -5.87
CA GLU A 172 -6.74 -7.25 -5.64
C GLU A 172 -7.44 -6.26 -4.70
N PRO A 173 -8.73 -5.95 -4.91
CA PRO A 173 -9.51 -5.16 -3.98
C PRO A 173 -9.45 -5.74 -2.56
N TYR A 174 -9.50 -4.86 -1.56
CA TYR A 174 -9.36 -5.19 -0.13
C TYR A 174 -7.99 -5.74 0.31
N GLU A 175 -7.00 -5.88 -0.59
CA GLU A 175 -5.61 -6.17 -0.23
C GLU A 175 -4.87 -4.91 0.23
N VAL A 176 -3.91 -5.08 1.15
CA VAL A 176 -3.03 -4.01 1.61
C VAL A 176 -2.06 -3.59 0.49
N PRO A 177 -2.04 -2.31 0.07
CA PRO A 177 -1.18 -1.90 -1.04
C PRO A 177 0.26 -1.66 -0.58
N LEU A 178 1.15 -2.61 -0.87
CA LEU A 178 2.59 -2.53 -0.60
C LEU A 178 3.35 -1.71 -1.66
N VAL A 179 2.93 -0.47 -1.90
CA VAL A 179 3.40 0.37 -3.02
C VAL A 179 4.91 0.63 -2.99
N HIS A 180 5.51 0.74 -1.79
CA HIS A 180 6.94 0.96 -1.66
C HIS A 180 7.77 -0.19 -2.26
N GLU A 181 7.36 -1.44 -2.00
CA GLU A 181 8.11 -2.67 -2.34
C GLU A 181 7.71 -3.23 -3.70
N GLN A 182 6.42 -3.23 -4.02
CA GLN A 182 5.86 -3.91 -5.20
C GLN A 182 5.39 -2.93 -6.29
N GLY A 183 5.31 -1.63 -5.99
CA GLY A 183 4.83 -0.62 -6.93
C GLY A 183 5.84 -0.31 -8.03
N PHE A 184 5.36 -0.16 -9.26
CA PHE A 184 6.16 0.30 -10.40
C PHE A 184 6.20 1.82 -10.45
N ALA A 185 7.33 2.38 -10.92
CA ALA A 185 7.51 3.82 -11.01
C ALA A 185 7.02 4.37 -12.35
N VAL A 186 6.36 5.51 -12.31
CA VAL A 186 5.99 6.32 -13.47
C VAL A 186 6.58 7.71 -13.26
N SER A 187 7.62 8.05 -14.04
CA SER A 187 8.27 9.34 -13.98
C SER A 187 7.44 10.45 -14.61
N ALA A 188 7.84 11.68 -14.32
CA ALA A 188 7.25 12.88 -14.86
C ALA A 188 7.48 13.03 -16.37
N GLY A 189 6.58 13.75 -17.05
CA GLY A 189 6.81 14.28 -18.39
C GLY A 189 6.44 13.35 -19.56
N TYR A 190 5.89 12.17 -19.30
CA TYR A 190 5.42 11.24 -20.34
C TYR A 190 4.05 10.65 -20.03
N GLU A 191 3.37 10.16 -21.07
CA GLU A 191 2.18 9.33 -20.93
C GLU A 191 2.60 7.85 -20.78
N ALA A 192 2.15 7.21 -19.69
CA ALA A 192 2.47 5.82 -19.40
C ALA A 192 1.28 4.91 -19.73
N LEU A 193 1.44 4.05 -20.73
CA LEU A 193 0.43 3.04 -21.08
C LEU A 193 0.73 1.74 -20.34
N VAL A 194 -0.12 1.37 -19.39
CA VAL A 194 0.02 0.16 -18.58
C VAL A 194 -1.00 -0.88 -19.04
N ALA A 195 -0.54 -1.84 -19.84
CA ALA A 195 -1.36 -2.98 -20.26
C ALA A 195 -1.46 -4.01 -19.12
N ILE A 196 -2.69 -4.43 -18.80
CA ILE A 196 -2.97 -5.33 -17.66
C ILE A 196 -3.47 -6.67 -18.19
N ARG A 197 -2.92 -7.76 -17.66
CA ARG A 197 -3.41 -9.14 -17.89
C ARG A 197 -3.66 -9.80 -16.55
N MET A 198 -4.90 -10.22 -16.31
CA MET A 198 -5.26 -10.97 -15.10
C MET A 198 -4.67 -12.38 -15.18
N THR A 199 -3.99 -12.80 -14.11
CA THR A 199 -3.52 -14.17 -13.93
C THR A 199 -4.05 -14.68 -12.59
N GLN A 200 -4.71 -15.84 -12.61
CA GLN A 200 -5.20 -16.48 -11.40
C GLN A 200 -4.36 -17.73 -11.12
N ILE A 201 -3.79 -17.80 -9.93
CA ILE A 201 -3.00 -18.94 -9.45
C ILE A 201 -3.78 -19.60 -8.32
N ILE A 202 -4.06 -20.89 -8.45
CA ILE A 202 -4.77 -21.68 -7.43
C ILE A 202 -3.83 -22.80 -6.99
N GLY A 203 -3.37 -22.74 -5.74
CA GLY A 203 -2.60 -23.80 -5.11
C GLY A 203 -3.49 -24.83 -4.42
N GLN A 204 -2.97 -26.04 -4.24
CA GLN A 204 -3.60 -27.05 -3.39
C GLN A 204 -3.14 -26.86 -1.95
N ALA A 205 -4.06 -27.03 -0.99
CA ALA A 205 -3.72 -26.99 0.42
C ALA A 205 -2.96 -28.25 0.85
N LEU A 206 -2.34 -28.21 2.03
CA LEU A 206 -1.71 -29.37 2.64
C LEU A 206 -2.67 -30.58 2.67
N PRO A 207 -2.18 -31.82 2.43
CA PRO A 207 -0.78 -32.26 2.41
C PRO A 207 -0.10 -32.30 1.02
N TYR A 208 -0.73 -31.75 -0.02
CA TYR A 208 -0.16 -31.76 -1.38
C TYR A 208 1.12 -30.93 -1.46
N ARG A 209 2.17 -31.49 -2.07
CA ARG A 209 3.48 -30.81 -2.19
C ARG A 209 3.38 -29.68 -3.20
N GLY A 210 3.77 -28.46 -2.85
CA GLY A 210 3.69 -27.32 -3.77
C GLY A 210 3.87 -25.99 -3.08
N ILE A 211 2.95 -25.06 -3.30
CA ILE A 211 2.87 -23.81 -2.55
C ILE A 211 2.12 -24.11 -1.25
N ASP A 212 2.69 -23.76 -0.10
CA ASP A 212 2.00 -23.85 1.20
C ASP A 212 0.83 -22.86 1.22
N CYS A 213 -0.32 -23.32 0.71
CA CYS A 213 -1.54 -22.54 0.62
C CYS A 213 -2.49 -22.88 1.76
N ILE A 214 -3.15 -21.84 2.28
CA ILE A 214 -4.30 -21.99 3.17
C ILE A 214 -5.56 -21.98 2.30
N ASP A 215 -6.42 -22.99 2.46
CA ASP A 215 -7.72 -23.02 1.79
C ASP A 215 -8.69 -22.03 2.47
N THR A 216 -8.79 -20.83 1.92
CA THR A 216 -9.70 -19.78 2.40
C THR A 216 -11.17 -20.06 2.10
N LYS A 217 -11.48 -21.09 1.30
CA LYS A 217 -12.85 -21.49 0.95
C LYS A 217 -13.35 -22.70 1.74
N ALA A 218 -12.47 -23.36 2.50
CA ALA A 218 -12.85 -24.47 3.36
C ALA A 218 -13.88 -24.02 4.41
N SER A 219 -14.86 -24.86 4.72
CA SER A 219 -15.88 -24.58 5.75
C SER A 219 -15.30 -24.39 7.16
N THR A 220 -14.11 -24.94 7.39
CA THR A 220 -13.36 -24.83 8.64
C THR A 220 -12.50 -23.58 8.73
N PHE A 221 -12.32 -22.86 7.61
CA PHE A 221 -11.46 -21.68 7.57
C PHE A 221 -12.07 -20.55 8.40
N ARG A 222 -11.25 -19.99 9.27
CA ARG A 222 -11.53 -18.75 9.99
C ARG A 222 -10.40 -17.80 9.71
N ASN A 223 -10.76 -16.59 9.27
CA ASN A 223 -9.76 -15.56 8.99
C ASN A 223 -8.96 -15.26 10.29
N PRO A 224 -7.64 -15.51 10.33
CA PRO A 224 -6.83 -15.23 11.51
C PRO A 224 -6.52 -13.75 11.69
N LEU A 225 -6.75 -12.93 10.66
CA LEU A 225 -6.49 -11.49 10.67
C LEU A 225 -7.55 -10.77 11.50
N LYS A 226 -7.11 -9.77 12.29
CA LYS A 226 -7.99 -9.00 13.18
C LYS A 226 -8.49 -7.71 12.55
N PHE A 227 -7.68 -7.10 11.70
CA PHE A 227 -7.94 -5.77 11.13
C PHE A 227 -8.39 -5.83 9.67
N TYR A 228 -8.07 -6.91 8.97
CA TYR A 228 -8.49 -7.11 7.58
C TYR A 228 -9.62 -8.14 7.46
N PRO A 229 -10.70 -7.83 6.71
CA PRO A 229 -11.86 -8.71 6.58
C PRO A 229 -11.56 -9.95 5.73
N THR A 230 -10.64 -9.84 4.77
CA THR A 230 -10.24 -10.90 3.86
C THR A 230 -8.78 -11.28 4.10
N TYR A 231 -8.50 -12.58 4.10
CA TYR A 231 -7.13 -13.07 4.22
C TYR A 231 -6.35 -12.78 2.93
N SER A 232 -5.19 -12.17 3.09
CA SER A 232 -4.16 -12.02 2.05
C SER A 232 -2.79 -12.24 2.67
N LEU A 233 -1.82 -12.68 1.87
CA LEU A 233 -0.44 -12.83 2.34
C LEU A 233 0.12 -11.47 2.82
N SER A 234 -0.11 -10.42 2.02
CA SER A 234 0.27 -9.05 2.35
C SER A 234 -0.32 -8.59 3.67
N GLY A 235 -1.63 -8.81 3.90
CA GLY A 235 -2.29 -8.48 5.18
C GLY A 235 -1.76 -9.28 6.37
N CYS A 236 -1.43 -10.56 6.20
CA CYS A 236 -0.84 -11.40 7.24
C CYS A 236 0.54 -10.90 7.67
N ILE A 237 1.41 -10.59 6.70
CA ILE A 237 2.75 -10.03 6.96
C ILE A 237 2.61 -8.69 7.67
N TYR A 238 1.70 -7.82 7.23
CA TYR A 238 1.51 -6.49 7.82
C TYR A 238 0.98 -6.54 9.25
N GLU A 239 0.01 -7.41 9.57
CA GLU A 239 -0.43 -7.60 10.96
C GLU A 239 0.65 -8.24 11.83
N CYS A 240 1.52 -9.09 11.26
CA CYS A 240 2.67 -9.64 11.97
C CYS A 240 3.67 -8.52 12.33
N GLN A 241 4.03 -7.67 11.37
CA GLN A 241 4.90 -6.51 11.58
C GLN A 241 4.29 -5.54 12.59
N ALA A 242 2.98 -5.28 12.51
CA ALA A 242 2.29 -4.42 13.46
C ALA A 242 2.35 -4.94 14.89
N ARG A 243 2.12 -6.24 15.10
CA ARG A 243 2.25 -6.88 16.41
C ARG A 243 3.69 -6.82 16.93
N TYR A 244 4.66 -7.16 16.09
CA TYR A 244 6.07 -7.15 16.49
C TYR A 244 6.55 -5.76 16.91
N VAL A 245 6.21 -4.71 16.14
CA VAL A 245 6.56 -3.33 16.50
C VAL A 245 5.87 -2.92 17.80
N ASN A 246 4.60 -3.30 17.99
CA ASN A 246 3.89 -3.01 19.23
C ASN A 246 4.52 -3.70 20.45
N ASP A 247 4.89 -4.97 20.33
CA ASP A 247 5.45 -5.76 21.44
C ASP A 247 6.86 -5.28 21.85
N VAL A 248 7.65 -4.80 20.88
CA VAL A 248 9.05 -4.38 21.10
C VAL A 248 9.18 -2.89 21.42
N CYS A 249 8.36 -2.05 20.80
CA CYS A 249 8.48 -0.59 20.85
C CYS A 249 7.31 0.12 21.54
N ASP A 250 6.27 -0.60 21.95
CA ASP A 250 5.08 -0.06 22.61
C ASP A 250 4.43 1.11 21.83
N CYS A 251 4.42 0.97 20.50
CA CYS A 251 3.95 1.99 19.58
C CYS A 251 3.39 1.36 18.30
N THR A 252 2.51 2.09 17.59
CA THR A 252 1.96 1.66 16.30
C THR A 252 2.35 2.65 15.20
N LEU A 253 2.83 2.14 14.06
CA LEU A 253 3.18 2.98 12.91
C LEU A 253 1.92 3.47 12.20
N PHE A 254 1.97 4.68 11.64
CA PHE A 254 0.82 5.35 11.01
C PHE A 254 0.18 4.58 9.85
N TYR A 255 0.95 3.73 9.18
CA TYR A 255 0.47 2.90 8.07
C TYR A 255 0.09 1.49 8.50
N HIS A 256 0.40 1.09 9.75
CA HIS A 256 0.00 -0.22 10.25
C HIS A 256 -1.50 -0.26 10.57
N PRO A 257 -2.15 -1.42 10.42
CA PRO A 257 -3.54 -1.58 10.81
C PRO A 257 -3.71 -1.34 12.32
N GLY A 258 -4.84 -0.75 12.72
CA GLY A 258 -5.13 -0.46 14.12
C GLY A 258 -4.46 0.80 14.70
N SER A 259 -3.81 1.63 13.87
CA SER A 259 -3.22 2.91 14.29
C SER A 259 -4.21 3.85 15.00
N SER A 260 -5.51 3.72 14.71
CA SER A 260 -6.57 4.57 15.27
C SER A 260 -6.99 4.21 16.70
N THR A 261 -6.67 3.00 17.17
CA THR A 261 -7.13 2.42 18.45
C THR A 261 -6.07 2.36 19.55
N GLY A 262 -4.81 2.68 19.24
CA GLY A 262 -3.68 2.61 20.17
C GLY A 262 -3.27 3.96 20.79
N SER A 263 -2.39 3.88 21.81
CA SER A 263 -1.75 5.02 22.47
C SER A 263 -1.05 5.94 21.46
N PRO A 264 -1.10 7.28 21.62
CA PRO A 264 -0.50 8.25 20.70
C PRO A 264 1.04 8.27 20.69
N THR A 265 1.70 7.26 21.27
CA THR A 265 3.15 7.21 21.40
C THR A 265 3.82 7.14 20.02
N LEU A 266 4.58 8.19 19.69
CA LEU A 266 5.37 8.22 18.47
C LEU A 266 6.47 7.15 18.51
N CYS A 267 6.49 6.29 17.50
CA CYS A 267 7.55 5.29 17.37
C CYS A 267 8.93 5.93 17.23
N GLN A 268 9.92 5.35 17.91
CA GLN A 268 11.32 5.71 17.74
C GLN A 268 11.84 5.29 16.34
N PRO A 269 12.81 6.00 15.74
CA PRO A 269 13.37 5.72 14.42
C PRO A 269 13.90 4.32 14.26
N ALA A 270 14.45 3.73 15.32
CA ALA A 270 14.95 2.36 15.33
C ALA A 270 13.82 1.33 15.11
N CYS A 271 12.58 1.66 15.47
CA CYS A 271 11.43 0.78 15.28
C CYS A 271 11.00 0.71 13.81
N PHE A 272 11.27 1.75 13.02
CA PHE A 272 11.02 1.74 11.57
C PHE A 272 11.99 0.81 10.83
N SER A 273 13.19 0.58 11.35
CA SER A 273 14.18 -0.34 10.74
C SER A 273 14.01 -1.79 11.17
N ARG A 274 13.22 -2.07 12.22
CA ARG A 274 12.99 -3.43 12.77
C ARG A 274 11.83 -4.17 12.07
N GLN A 275 11.56 -3.83 10.81
CA GLN A 275 10.49 -4.42 9.99
C GLN A 275 10.95 -5.57 9.10
N TYR A 276 12.28 -5.78 9.04
CA TYR A 276 12.98 -6.76 8.22
C TYR A 276 13.77 -7.73 9.10
#